data_AF-A0A7C7NWB7-F1
#
_entry.id   AF-A0A7C7NWB7-F1
#
_cell.length_a   1.000
_cell.length_b   1.000
_cell.length_c   1.000
_cell.angle_alpha   90.00
_cell.angle_beta   90.00
_cell.angle_gamma   90.00
#
_symmetry.space_group_name_H-M   'P 1'
#
loop_
_entity.id
_entity.type
_entity.pdbx_description
1 polymer ?
#
loop_
_entity_poly.entity_id
_entity_poly.type
_entity_poly.pdbx_seq_one_letter_code
_entity_poly.pdbx_strand_id
1 'polypeptide(L)'
;MGIISFNFGVIMQKVAVNEFVRRQIKGSGKTYSPDLSFEEIVKHAAARMDAGNFKEGYRKGVRIVSGSKEIAEKFICPFAKINENTELVSNMVQRRPEEEPYIQTRAVNAKPISTGKVEFILYGHDVLAENNEQTTEAEWEL
;
A
#
# COMPACT_ATOMS: atom_id res chain seq x y z
N MET A 1 -48.76 13.93 6.07
CA MET A 1 -47.81 13.73 4.96
C MET A 1 -46.45 13.44 5.60
N GLY A 2 -46.11 12.16 5.78
CA GLY A 2 -44.90 11.75 6.50
C GLY A 2 -43.66 11.92 5.62
N ILE A 3 -42.66 12.66 6.11
CA ILE A 3 -41.35 12.75 5.47
C ILE A 3 -40.64 11.41 5.72
N ILE A 4 -40.51 10.61 4.68
CA ILE A 4 -39.65 9.41 4.71
C ILE A 4 -38.21 9.93 4.65
N SER A 5 -37.52 9.92 5.79
CA SER A 5 -36.09 10.20 5.85
C SER A 5 -35.35 8.95 5.38
N PHE A 6 -34.82 8.98 4.14
CA PHE A 6 -33.90 7.96 3.65
C PHE A 6 -32.56 8.14 4.37
N ASN A 7 -32.26 7.22 5.28
CA ASN A 7 -30.95 7.14 5.90
C ASN A 7 -29.99 6.57 4.83
N PHE A 8 -29.31 7.45 4.09
CA PHE A 8 -28.15 7.05 3.28
C PHE A 8 -27.02 6.70 4.26
N GLY A 9 -27.06 5.49 4.79
CA GLY A 9 -25.90 4.90 5.44
C GLY A 9 -24.83 4.75 4.37
N VAL A 10 -23.83 5.64 4.37
CA VAL A 10 -22.60 5.43 3.61
C VAL A 10 -22.05 4.09 4.10
N ILE A 11 -22.01 3.08 3.22
CA ILE A 11 -21.35 1.81 3.52
C ILE A 11 -19.86 2.14 3.61
N MET A 12 -19.38 2.38 4.84
CA MET A 12 -17.97 2.60 5.10
C MET A 12 -17.25 1.28 4.84
N GLN A 13 -16.45 1.23 3.77
CA GLN A 13 -15.71 0.03 3.44
C GLN A 13 -14.70 -0.25 4.55
N LYS A 14 -14.76 -1.45 5.14
CA LYS A 14 -13.85 -1.85 6.21
C LYS A 14 -12.49 -2.20 5.62
N VAL A 15 -11.53 -1.31 5.80
CA VAL A 15 -10.12 -1.52 5.43
C VAL A 15 -9.30 -1.76 6.70
N ALA A 16 -8.53 -2.85 6.74
CA ALA A 16 -7.59 -3.14 7.81
C ALA A 16 -6.13 -3.18 7.30
N VAL A 17 -5.19 -3.19 8.24
CA VAL A 17 -3.75 -3.31 7.96
C VAL A 17 -3.41 -4.79 7.82
N ASN A 18 -2.90 -5.21 6.66
CA ASN A 18 -2.37 -6.57 6.53
C ASN A 18 -0.99 -6.68 7.22
N GLU A 19 -0.67 -7.80 7.86
CA GLU A 19 0.66 -7.98 8.46
C GLU A 19 1.80 -7.87 7.42
N PHE A 20 1.53 -8.20 6.15
CA PHE A 20 2.51 -8.08 5.08
C PHE A 20 2.94 -6.64 4.80
N VAL A 21 2.06 -5.64 4.96
CA VAL A 21 2.44 -4.24 4.72
C VAL A 21 3.34 -3.69 5.84
N ARG A 22 3.30 -4.28 7.04
CA ARG A 22 4.10 -3.83 8.20
C ARG A 22 5.62 -3.88 7.98
N ARG A 23 6.09 -4.60 6.97
CA ARG A 23 7.51 -4.59 6.54
C ARG A 23 7.97 -3.27 5.89
N GLN A 24 7.05 -2.36 5.60
CA GLN A 24 7.29 -1.04 4.99
C GLN A 24 7.77 -0.01 6.03
N ILE A 25 8.96 -0.25 6.58
CA ILE A 25 9.58 0.60 7.61
C ILE A 25 10.89 1.21 7.13
N LYS A 26 11.35 2.26 7.83
CA LYS A 26 12.63 2.91 7.57
C LYS A 26 13.78 1.89 7.55
N GLY A 27 14.64 1.97 6.54
CA GLY A 27 15.79 1.07 6.37
C GLY A 27 15.47 -0.27 5.68
N SER A 28 14.20 -0.61 5.45
CA SER A 28 13.81 -1.87 4.79
C SER A 28 14.01 -1.90 3.27
N GLY A 29 14.44 -0.78 2.67
CA GLY A 29 14.53 -0.59 1.22
C GLY A 29 13.18 -0.52 0.50
N LYS A 30 12.09 -0.29 1.24
CA LYS A 30 10.71 -0.16 0.73
C LYS A 30 10.20 1.27 0.96
N THR A 31 9.10 1.61 0.31
CA THR A 31 8.34 2.83 0.62
C THR A 31 7.91 2.80 2.08
N TYR A 32 8.02 3.92 2.78
CA TYR A 32 7.57 4.06 4.18
C TYR A 32 7.16 5.49 4.45
N SER A 33 6.42 5.72 5.55
CA SER A 33 6.13 7.06 6.06
C SER A 33 6.80 7.24 7.43
N PRO A 34 7.53 8.34 7.67
CA PRO A 34 8.02 8.66 9.01
C PRO A 34 6.92 9.28 9.91
N ASP A 35 5.86 9.82 9.30
CA ASP A 35 4.88 10.68 9.97
C ASP A 35 3.48 10.03 10.10
N LEU A 36 3.25 8.89 9.44
CA LEU A 36 1.97 8.19 9.44
C LEU A 36 2.10 6.80 10.03
N SER A 37 1.19 6.46 10.94
CA SER A 37 0.92 5.09 11.34
C SER A 37 0.20 4.31 10.22
N PHE A 38 0.25 2.98 10.26
CA PHE A 38 -0.50 2.15 9.32
C PHE A 38 -2.01 2.37 9.46
N GLU A 39 -2.47 2.63 10.69
CA GLU A 39 -3.86 2.90 11.03
C GLU A 39 -4.36 4.22 10.40
N GLU A 40 -3.52 5.27 10.37
CA GLU A 40 -3.82 6.51 9.65
C GLU A 40 -3.85 6.30 8.14
N ILE A 41 -2.95 5.45 7.61
CA ILE A 41 -2.90 5.13 6.18
C ILE A 41 -4.16 4.40 5.74
N VAL A 42 -4.59 3.35 6.46
CA VAL A 42 -5.83 2.63 6.11
C VAL A 42 -7.07 3.49 6.27
N LYS A 43 -7.12 4.37 7.27
CA LYS A 43 -8.21 5.33 7.44
C LYS A 43 -8.31 6.26 6.23
N HIS A 44 -7.16 6.77 5.75
CA HIS A 44 -7.13 7.58 4.55
C HIS A 44 -7.53 6.78 3.30
N ALA A 45 -7.01 5.56 3.12
CA ALA A 45 -7.36 4.70 1.99
C ALA A 45 -8.86 4.36 1.95
N ALA A 46 -9.46 4.02 3.10
CA ALA A 46 -10.90 3.78 3.24
C ALA A 46 -11.71 5.02 2.82
N ALA A 47 -11.38 6.20 3.36
CA ALA A 47 -12.08 7.44 3.03
C ALA A 47 -11.98 7.79 1.53
N ARG A 48 -10.82 7.56 0.91
CA ARG A 48 -10.62 7.77 -0.53
C ARG A 48 -11.44 6.78 -1.35
N MET A 49 -11.52 5.53 -0.91
CA MET A 49 -12.29 4.48 -1.57
C MET A 49 -13.80 4.73 -1.49
N ASP A 50 -14.32 5.12 -0.32
CA ASP A 50 -15.73 5.51 -0.12
C ASP A 50 -16.12 6.71 -1.00
N ALA A 51 -15.18 7.64 -1.21
CA ALA A 51 -15.35 8.78 -2.11
C ALA A 51 -15.13 8.44 -3.60
N GLY A 52 -14.97 7.17 -3.96
CA GLY A 52 -14.78 6.73 -5.36
C GLY A 52 -13.41 7.06 -5.97
N ASN A 53 -12.42 7.43 -5.16
CA ASN A 53 -11.07 7.78 -5.63
C ASN A 53 -10.16 6.55 -5.80
N PHE A 54 -10.68 5.53 -6.48
CA PHE A 54 -9.96 4.29 -6.78
C PHE A 54 -10.25 3.83 -8.20
N LYS A 55 -9.41 2.90 -8.67
CA LYS A 55 -9.67 2.12 -9.87
C LYS A 55 -9.55 0.64 -9.54
N GLU A 56 -10.21 -0.20 -10.32
CA GLU A 56 -9.97 -1.64 -10.26
C GLU A 56 -8.51 -1.94 -10.62
N GLY A 57 -7.95 -2.91 -9.91
CA GLY A 57 -6.58 -3.35 -10.05
C GLY A 57 -6.38 -4.32 -11.21
N TYR A 58 -5.25 -5.02 -11.17
CA TYR A 58 -4.84 -5.96 -12.23
C TYR A 58 -5.71 -7.22 -12.30
N ARG A 59 -6.52 -7.49 -11.27
CA ARG A 59 -7.51 -8.58 -11.23
C ARG A 59 -8.72 -8.16 -10.41
N LYS A 60 -9.84 -8.86 -10.60
CA LYS A 60 -11.05 -8.69 -9.78
C LYS A 60 -10.71 -8.89 -8.30
N GLY A 61 -11.24 -8.02 -7.44
CA GLY A 61 -10.99 -8.05 -6.00
C GLY A 61 -9.69 -7.37 -5.56
N VAL A 62 -9.05 -6.59 -6.45
CA VAL A 62 -7.94 -5.69 -6.10
C VAL A 62 -8.35 -4.27 -6.46
N ARG A 63 -8.14 -3.31 -5.56
CA ARG A 63 -8.38 -1.89 -5.82
C ARG A 63 -7.09 -1.10 -5.66
N ILE A 64 -6.90 -0.12 -6.54
CA ILE A 64 -5.79 0.84 -6.50
C ILE A 64 -6.37 2.19 -6.08
N VAL A 65 -6.19 2.54 -4.81
CA VAL A 65 -6.70 3.78 -4.22
C VAL A 65 -5.64 4.86 -4.33
N SER A 66 -5.98 6.01 -4.91
CA SER A 66 -5.03 7.12 -5.05
C SER A 66 -4.97 7.96 -3.79
N GLY A 67 -3.78 8.10 -3.19
CA GLY A 67 -3.54 9.02 -2.09
C GLY A 67 -3.75 10.48 -2.49
N SER A 68 -4.05 11.34 -1.52
CA SER A 68 -4.06 12.78 -1.77
C SER A 68 -2.63 13.29 -1.91
N LYS A 69 -2.46 14.50 -2.42
CA LYS A 69 -1.14 15.11 -2.55
C LYS A 69 -0.47 15.27 -1.19
N GLU A 70 -1.22 15.72 -0.19
CA GLU A 70 -0.76 15.96 1.18
C GLU A 70 -0.32 14.65 1.86
N ILE A 71 -1.00 13.54 1.54
CA ILE A 71 -0.61 12.22 2.04
C ILE A 71 0.65 11.72 1.31
N ALA A 72 0.75 11.90 0.00
CA ALA A 72 1.92 11.49 -0.77
C ALA A 72 3.22 12.18 -0.28
N GLU A 73 3.13 13.44 0.12
CA GLU A 73 4.25 14.22 0.67
C GLU A 73 4.80 13.66 1.99
N LYS A 74 4.02 12.83 2.70
CA LYS A 74 4.43 12.15 3.93
C LYS A 74 5.10 10.79 3.69
N PHE A 75 5.31 10.39 2.44
CA PHE A 75 5.98 9.12 2.10
C PHE A 75 7.38 9.34 1.56
N ILE A 76 8.27 8.43 1.90
CA ILE A 76 9.60 8.29 1.32
C ILE A 76 9.58 7.07 0.39
N CYS A 77 9.71 7.30 -0.91
CA CYS A 77 9.87 6.28 -1.94
C CYS A 77 11.36 5.94 -2.11
N PRO A 78 11.79 4.66 -2.15
CA PRO A 78 13.19 4.28 -2.29
C PRO A 78 13.71 4.40 -3.73
N PHE A 79 12.93 4.94 -4.66
CA PHE A 79 13.38 5.11 -6.04
C PHE A 79 14.47 6.17 -6.11
N ALA A 80 15.49 5.87 -6.89
CA ALA A 80 16.60 6.78 -7.13
C ALA A 80 16.93 6.77 -8.63
N LYS A 81 17.39 7.90 -9.15
CA LYS A 81 17.88 7.97 -10.52
C LYS A 81 19.29 7.39 -10.57
N ILE A 82 19.49 6.39 -11.44
CA ILE A 82 20.81 5.82 -11.68
C ILE A 82 21.57 6.60 -12.76
N ASN A 83 22.89 6.59 -12.69
CA ASN A 83 23.82 7.18 -13.64
C ASN A 83 25.11 6.34 -13.68
N GLU A 84 26.09 6.77 -14.49
CA GLU A 84 27.39 6.12 -14.65
C GLU A 84 28.21 5.96 -13.36
N ASN A 85 27.90 6.75 -12.32
CA ASN A 85 28.57 6.70 -11.01
C ASN A 85 27.77 5.90 -9.97
N THR A 86 26.64 5.30 -10.36
CA THR A 86 25.79 4.55 -9.43
C THR A 86 26.35 3.16 -9.18
N GLU A 87 26.59 2.85 -7.92
CA GLU A 87 27.03 1.53 -7.48
C GLU A 87 25.82 0.61 -7.29
N LEU A 88 25.88 -0.57 -7.90
CA LEU A 88 24.84 -1.60 -7.82
C LEU A 88 25.35 -2.82 -7.05
N VAL A 89 24.58 -3.25 -6.06
CA VAL A 89 24.85 -4.47 -5.29
C VAL A 89 23.71 -5.46 -5.52
N SER A 90 24.07 -6.71 -5.82
CA SER A 90 23.11 -7.80 -6.01
C SER A 90 23.26 -8.84 -4.90
N ASN A 91 22.14 -9.17 -4.24
CA ASN A 91 22.10 -10.15 -3.17
C ASN A 91 20.97 -11.17 -3.41
N MET A 92 21.14 -12.40 -2.92
CA MET A 92 20.03 -13.34 -2.79
C MET A 92 19.18 -12.95 -1.59
N VAL A 93 17.89 -12.73 -1.82
CA VAL A 93 16.93 -12.32 -0.78
C VAL A 93 15.65 -13.14 -0.87
N GLN A 94 14.89 -13.17 0.20
CA GLN A 94 13.54 -13.75 0.23
C GLN A 94 12.53 -12.69 0.63
N ARG A 95 11.31 -12.79 0.11
CA ARG A 95 10.22 -11.86 0.44
C ARG A 95 9.45 -12.30 1.68
N ARG A 96 9.29 -13.62 1.87
CA ARG A 96 8.85 -14.28 3.11
C ARG A 96 9.68 -15.56 3.33
N PRO A 97 9.80 -16.10 4.55
CA PRO A 97 10.62 -17.29 4.84
C PRO A 97 10.25 -18.54 4.02
N GLU A 98 8.97 -18.68 3.66
CA GLU A 98 8.42 -19.79 2.88
C GLU A 98 8.55 -19.62 1.37
N GLU A 99 9.04 -18.47 0.88
CA GLU A 99 9.20 -18.19 -0.55
C GLU A 99 10.62 -18.53 -1.03
N GLU A 100 10.71 -18.97 -2.29
CA GLU A 100 12.00 -19.19 -2.96
C GLU A 100 12.80 -17.88 -3.04
N PRO A 101 14.13 -17.94 -2.81
CA PRO A 101 14.98 -16.75 -2.88
C PRO A 101 15.14 -16.26 -4.32
N TYR A 102 15.35 -14.96 -4.48
CA TYR A 102 15.61 -14.31 -5.76
C TYR A 102 16.76 -13.32 -5.67
N ILE A 103 17.38 -13.03 -6.82
CA ILE A 103 18.43 -12.01 -6.91
C ILE A 103 17.78 -10.63 -6.91
N GLN A 104 18.19 -9.78 -5.98
CA GLN A 104 17.78 -8.38 -5.89
C GLN A 104 18.98 -7.47 -6.08
N THR A 105 18.92 -6.62 -7.10
CA THR A 105 19.90 -5.57 -7.36
C THR A 105 19.40 -4.22 -6.81
N ARG A 106 20.24 -3.50 -6.07
CA ARG A 106 19.93 -2.16 -5.53
C ARG A 106 21.06 -1.18 -5.79
N ALA A 107 20.70 0.08 -5.98
CA ALA A 107 21.64 1.20 -5.89
C ALA A 107 21.98 1.48 -4.42
N VAL A 108 23.27 1.62 -4.10
CA VAL A 108 23.73 1.81 -2.71
C VAL A 108 24.22 3.21 -2.39
N ASN A 109 24.65 3.96 -3.41
CA ASN A 109 25.16 5.33 -3.27
C ASN A 109 24.21 6.40 -3.86
N ALA A 110 23.03 6.00 -4.34
CA ALA A 110 22.06 6.90 -4.94
C ALA A 110 21.08 7.47 -3.90
N LYS A 111 20.77 8.77 -4.00
CA LYS A 111 19.79 9.43 -3.13
C LYS A 111 18.37 9.18 -3.65
N PRO A 112 17.40 8.86 -2.77
CA PRO A 112 16.01 8.75 -3.16
C PRO A 112 15.47 10.05 -3.76
N ILE A 113 14.57 9.93 -4.74
CA ILE A 113 13.83 11.06 -5.30
C ILE A 113 12.58 11.37 -4.46
N SER A 114 12.04 12.57 -4.60
CA SER A 114 10.80 12.95 -3.92
C SER A 114 9.61 12.12 -4.40
N THR A 115 8.72 11.78 -3.47
CA THR A 115 7.49 11.04 -3.76
C THR A 115 6.49 11.94 -4.48
N GLY A 116 6.21 11.65 -5.75
CA GLY A 116 5.22 12.41 -6.53
C GLY A 116 3.78 11.91 -6.39
N LYS A 117 3.59 10.62 -6.08
CA LYS A 117 2.28 9.97 -5.93
C LYS A 117 2.42 8.77 -5.01
N VAL A 118 1.37 8.47 -4.23
CA VAL A 118 1.20 7.21 -3.52
C VAL A 118 -0.10 6.53 -3.97
N GLU A 119 -0.01 5.23 -4.20
CA GLU A 119 -1.16 4.36 -4.49
C GLU A 119 -1.22 3.30 -3.40
N PHE A 120 -2.38 3.14 -2.78
CA PHE A 120 -2.67 2.09 -1.82
C PHE A 120 -3.30 0.92 -2.54
N ILE A 121 -2.69 -0.25 -2.43
CA ILE A 121 -3.18 -1.47 -3.05
C ILE A 121 -4.01 -2.19 -2.01
N LEU A 122 -5.32 -2.26 -2.21
CA LEU A 122 -6.22 -2.96 -1.31
C LEU A 122 -6.65 -4.27 -1.93
N TYR A 123 -6.48 -5.35 -1.19
CA TYR A 123 -6.92 -6.68 -1.57
C TYR A 123 -8.22 -7.03 -0.86
N GLY A 124 -9.20 -7.51 -1.62
CA GLY A 124 -10.44 -8.01 -1.07
C GLY A 124 -10.21 -9.32 -0.32
N HIS A 125 -10.98 -9.55 0.73
CA HIS A 125 -10.85 -10.71 1.61
C HIS A 125 -10.78 -12.04 0.84
N ASP A 126 -11.70 -12.26 -0.12
CA ASP A 126 -11.73 -13.48 -0.93
C ASP A 126 -10.43 -13.70 -1.73
N VAL A 127 -9.79 -12.63 -2.21
CA VAL A 127 -8.54 -12.72 -2.98
C VAL A 127 -7.37 -13.13 -2.07
N LEU A 128 -7.33 -12.61 -0.85
CA LEU A 128 -6.31 -12.97 0.13
C LEU A 128 -6.50 -14.41 0.63
N ALA A 129 -7.76 -14.83 0.80
CA ALA A 129 -8.12 -16.18 1.23
C ALA A 129 -7.68 -17.28 0.26
N GLU A 130 -7.53 -16.99 -1.04
CA GLU A 130 -7.03 -17.94 -2.06
C GLU A 130 -5.68 -18.55 -1.69
N ASN A 131 -4.82 -17.78 -1.02
CA ASN A 131 -3.45 -18.19 -0.65
C ASN A 131 -3.20 -18.10 0.86
N ASN A 132 -4.25 -17.96 1.67
CA ASN A 132 -4.17 -17.76 3.12
C ASN A 132 -3.28 -16.55 3.52
N GLU A 133 -3.42 -15.43 2.78
CA GLU A 133 -2.67 -14.19 2.99
C GLU A 133 -3.42 -13.14 3.82
N GLN A 134 -4.70 -13.39 4.11
CA GLN A 134 -5.53 -12.53 4.96
C GLN A 134 -5.04 -12.62 6.40
N THR A 135 -5.06 -11.48 7.08
CA THR A 135 -4.64 -11.41 8.49
C THR A 135 -5.72 -10.85 9.40
N THR A 136 -6.85 -10.46 8.81
CA THR A 136 -8.02 -9.91 9.49
C THR A 136 -9.32 -10.41 8.84
N GLU A 137 -10.44 -10.16 9.50
CA GLU A 137 -11.79 -10.42 8.96
C GLU A 137 -12.36 -9.20 8.20
N ALA A 138 -11.51 -8.23 7.82
CA ALA A 138 -11.95 -7.05 7.09
C ALA A 138 -12.25 -7.38 5.62
N GLU A 139 -13.15 -6.63 5.00
CA GLU A 139 -13.49 -6.79 3.58
C GLU A 139 -12.31 -6.49 2.67
N TRP A 140 -11.47 -5.54 3.07
CA TRP A 140 -10.26 -5.14 2.36
C TRP A 140 -9.09 -5.06 3.33
N GLU A 141 -7.92 -5.49 2.89
CA GLU A 141 -6.65 -5.26 3.61
C GLU A 141 -5.65 -4.51 2.71
N LEU A 142 -4.89 -3.61 3.34
CA LEU A 142 -3.78 -2.86 2.74
C LEU A 142 -2.49 -3.67 2.68
#